data_AF-A0A7K4F4L6-F1
#
_entry.id   AF-A0A7K4F4L6-F1
#
_cell.length_a   1.000
_cell.length_b   1.000
_cell.length_c   1.000
_cell.angle_alpha   90.00
_cell.angle_beta   90.00
_cell.angle_gamma   90.00
#
_symmetry.space_group_name_H-M   'P 1'
#
loop_
_entity.id
_entity.type
_entity.pdbx_description
1 polymer ?
#
loop_
_entity_poly.entity_id
_entity_poly.type
_entity_poly.pdbx_seq_one_letter_code
_entity_poly.pdbx_strand_id
1 'polypeptide(L)'
;MNGLLIGRFQPFHLGHLEALRFALSKVDKLWVGLGSSNKPIEKINPFSTDERKEMIMKSIDNSMKEKISIYYIPDMDNHMKWIEKIDTIVPKFDIIFSNDELTKHLYSKRDVQVMTIPFFKRDELSGTNIRDLIISDQKWKHLVPEGTRNFLEKSNTKDRLKIL
;
A
#
# COMPACT_ATOMS: atom_id res chain seq x y z
N MET A 1 -21.03 -2.27 3.30
CA MET A 1 -20.23 -2.46 2.08
C MET A 1 -18.75 -2.39 2.43
N ASN A 2 -17.97 -3.41 2.07
CA ASN A 2 -16.54 -3.48 2.37
C ASN A 2 -15.69 -3.27 1.11
N GLY A 3 -14.53 -2.63 1.28
CA GLY A 3 -13.60 -2.36 0.20
C GLY A 3 -12.26 -3.07 0.35
N LEU A 4 -11.51 -3.24 -0.73
CA LEU A 4 -10.14 -3.71 -0.73
C LEU A 4 -9.22 -2.73 -1.46
N LEU A 5 -8.16 -2.26 -0.79
CA LEU A 5 -7.07 -1.47 -1.36
C LEU A 5 -5.76 -2.21 -1.18
N ILE A 6 -5.06 -2.52 -2.27
CA ILE A 6 -3.79 -3.28 -2.24
C ILE A 6 -2.64 -2.39 -2.69
N GLY A 7 -1.52 -2.46 -1.98
CA GLY A 7 -0.29 -1.81 -2.37
C GLY A 7 0.93 -2.48 -1.73
N ARG A 8 2.12 -2.26 -2.32
CA ARG A 8 3.37 -2.67 -1.68
C ARG A 8 3.74 -1.76 -0.51
N PHE A 9 3.40 -0.47 -0.59
CA PHE A 9 3.68 0.54 0.43
C PHE A 9 5.17 0.61 0.85
N GLN A 10 6.08 0.73 -0.13
CA GLN A 10 7.54 0.70 0.04
C GLN A 10 8.20 2.07 -0.25
N PRO A 11 8.06 3.10 0.60
CA PRO A 11 7.30 3.18 1.85
C PRO A 11 5.83 3.62 1.64
N PHE A 12 5.07 3.73 2.73
CA PHE A 12 3.78 4.42 2.74
C PHE A 12 3.99 5.93 2.53
N HIS A 13 3.20 6.57 1.67
CA HIS A 13 3.43 7.96 1.25
C HIS A 13 2.12 8.72 1.09
N LEU A 14 2.15 10.04 0.89
CA LEU A 14 0.94 10.86 0.88
C LEU A 14 -0.06 10.44 -0.21
N GLY A 15 0.42 9.99 -1.38
CA GLY A 15 -0.47 9.44 -2.41
C GLY A 15 -1.26 8.21 -1.94
N HIS A 16 -0.65 7.35 -1.12
CA HIS A 16 -1.34 6.20 -0.53
C HIS A 16 -2.33 6.63 0.56
N LEU A 17 -2.00 7.67 1.34
CA LEU A 17 -2.91 8.21 2.35
C LEU A 17 -4.17 8.81 1.70
N GLU A 18 -4.01 9.55 0.59
CA GLU A 18 -5.15 10.06 -0.18
C GLU A 18 -5.99 8.94 -0.80
N ALA A 19 -5.34 7.90 -1.34
CA ALA A 19 -6.04 6.70 -1.83
C ALA A 19 -6.85 6.00 -0.73
N LEU A 20 -6.28 5.87 0.47
CA LEU A 20 -6.93 5.26 1.63
C LEU A 20 -8.11 6.10 2.11
N ARG A 21 -7.97 7.42 2.18
CA ARG A 21 -9.07 8.36 2.51
C ARG A 21 -10.20 8.29 1.49
N PHE A 22 -9.85 8.29 0.20
CA PHE A 22 -10.82 8.14 -0.87
C PHE A 22 -11.58 6.82 -0.73
N ALA A 23 -10.88 5.70 -0.55
CA ALA A 23 -11.52 4.41 -0.37
C ALA A 23 -12.45 4.38 0.85
N LEU A 24 -12.00 4.88 2.01
CA LEU A 24 -12.80 5.00 3.24
C LEU A 24 -14.03 5.91 3.09
N SER A 25 -14.05 6.83 2.13
CA SER A 25 -15.24 7.65 1.83
C SER A 25 -16.33 6.87 1.07
N LYS A 26 -16.02 5.67 0.58
CA LYS A 26 -16.91 4.86 -0.26
C LYS A 26 -17.38 3.58 0.43
N VAL A 27 -16.77 3.17 1.55
CA VAL A 27 -17.04 1.89 2.21
C VAL A 27 -17.14 2.05 3.72
N ASP A 28 -17.83 1.10 4.37
CA ASP A 28 -17.96 1.07 5.83
C ASP A 28 -16.68 0.56 6.50
N LYS A 29 -16.08 -0.49 5.90
CA LYS A 29 -14.79 -1.06 6.29
C LYS A 29 -13.89 -1.23 5.08
N LEU A 30 -12.59 -1.02 5.27
CA LEU A 30 -11.59 -1.15 4.23
C LEU A 30 -10.52 -2.18 4.63
N TRP A 31 -10.38 -3.20 3.79
CA TRP A 31 -9.29 -4.15 3.83
C TRP A 31 -8.08 -3.54 3.13
N VAL A 32 -6.97 -3.41 3.84
CA VAL A 32 -5.71 -2.89 3.30
C VAL A 32 -4.75 -4.05 3.09
N GLY A 33 -4.53 -4.41 1.83
CA GLY A 33 -3.63 -5.49 1.45
C GLY A 33 -2.19 -5.03 1.30
N LEU A 34 -1.28 -5.52 2.15
CA LEU A 34 0.16 -5.37 1.95
C LEU A 34 0.63 -6.41 0.94
N GLY A 35 0.72 -6.01 -0.33
CA GLY A 35 1.22 -6.86 -1.42
C GLY A 35 2.71 -7.16 -1.27
N SER A 36 3.20 -8.17 -1.98
CA SER A 36 4.59 -8.65 -1.90
C SER A 36 5.00 -8.96 -0.46
N SER A 37 4.11 -9.60 0.32
CA SER A 37 4.37 -9.93 1.73
C SER A 37 5.43 -11.01 1.93
N ASN A 38 5.65 -11.85 0.92
CA ASN A 38 6.64 -12.94 0.89
C ASN A 38 7.98 -12.53 0.28
N LYS A 39 8.14 -11.28 -0.18
CA LYS A 39 9.40 -10.83 -0.78
C LYS A 39 10.47 -10.63 0.31
N PRO A 40 11.73 -11.01 0.04
CA PRO A 40 12.83 -10.69 0.93
C PRO A 40 13.06 -9.18 0.96
N ILE A 41 13.85 -8.73 1.94
CA ILE A 41 14.32 -7.35 1.99
C ILE A 41 15.27 -7.12 0.81
N GLU A 42 14.92 -6.22 -0.09
CA GLU A 42 15.66 -5.90 -1.33
C GLU A 42 15.43 -4.44 -1.74
N LYS A 43 16.18 -3.93 -2.72
CA LYS A 43 16.12 -2.51 -3.14
C LYS A 43 14.71 -2.01 -3.47
N ILE A 44 13.88 -2.86 -4.09
CA ILE A 44 12.50 -2.53 -4.45
C ILE A 44 11.49 -2.84 -3.33
N ASN A 45 11.86 -3.67 -2.35
CA ASN A 45 11.08 -4.04 -1.17
C ASN A 45 11.92 -3.90 0.12
N PRO A 46 12.37 -2.70 0.49
CA PRO A 46 13.33 -2.51 1.58
C PRO A 46 12.71 -2.64 2.99
N PHE A 47 11.39 -2.64 3.10
CA PHE A 47 10.67 -2.71 4.37
C PHE A 47 9.86 -4.00 4.50
N SER A 48 9.89 -4.60 5.69
CA SER A 48 9.10 -5.79 6.02
C SER A 48 7.60 -5.48 6.02
N THR A 49 6.75 -6.51 6.07
CA THR A 49 5.29 -6.30 6.24
C THR A 49 4.96 -5.56 7.53
N ASP A 50 5.67 -5.85 8.62
CA ASP A 50 5.40 -5.25 9.93
C ASP A 50 5.85 -3.79 9.98
N GLU A 51 7.00 -3.46 9.37
CA GLU A 51 7.45 -2.07 9.23
C GLU A 51 6.46 -1.25 8.39
N ARG A 52 5.95 -1.82 7.29
CA ARG A 52 4.93 -1.17 6.45
C ARG A 52 3.61 -0.98 7.18
N LYS A 53 3.16 -2.00 7.93
CA LYS A 53 1.99 -1.91 8.81
C LYS A 53 2.17 -0.80 9.84
N GLU A 54 3.33 -0.73 10.49
CA GLU A 54 3.65 0.31 11.46
C GLU A 54 3.57 1.71 10.81
N MET A 55 4.20 1.89 9.65
CA MET A 55 4.14 3.15 8.89
C MET A 55 2.70 3.58 8.61
N ILE A 56 1.83 2.66 8.15
CA ILE A 56 0.41 2.95 7.90
C ILE A 56 -0.31 3.33 9.19
N MET A 57 -0.22 2.49 10.23
CA MET A 57 -0.95 2.66 11.48
C MET A 57 -0.53 3.92 12.25
N LYS A 58 0.73 4.35 12.12
CA LYS A 58 1.21 5.63 12.70
C LYS A 58 0.84 6.85 11.85
N SER A 59 0.33 6.67 10.63
CA SER A 59 0.05 7.74 9.68
C SER A 59 -1.44 8.06 9.53
N ILE A 60 -2.31 7.38 10.27
CA ILE A 60 -3.77 7.53 10.23
C ILE A 60 -4.33 7.81 11.63
N ASP A 61 -5.46 8.49 11.69
CA ASP A 61 -6.16 8.77 12.95
C ASP A 61 -6.96 7.58 13.48
N ASN A 62 -7.49 7.69 14.70
CA ASN A 62 -8.23 6.60 15.34
C ASN A 62 -9.52 6.23 14.61
N SER A 63 -10.21 7.21 14.00
CA SER A 63 -11.43 6.95 13.24
C SER A 63 -11.16 6.09 11.99
N MET A 64 -10.00 6.29 11.34
CA MET A 64 -9.56 5.45 10.24
C MET A 64 -9.14 4.07 10.73
N LYS A 65 -8.42 3.97 11.86
CA LYS A 65 -7.97 2.68 12.44
C LYS A 65 -9.13 1.74 12.72
N GLU A 66 -10.25 2.25 13.23
CA GLU A 66 -11.46 1.46 13.51
C GLU A 66 -12.13 0.91 12.26
N LYS A 67 -11.91 1.55 11.11
CA LYS A 67 -12.51 1.17 9.83
C LYS A 67 -11.62 0.30 8.96
N ILE A 68 -10.33 0.18 9.28
CA ILE A 68 -9.39 -0.60 8.46
C ILE A 68 -9.01 -1.94 9.09
N SER A 69 -8.69 -2.92 8.25
CA SER A 69 -7.98 -4.14 8.68
C SER A 69 -6.91 -4.49 7.67
N ILE A 70 -5.72 -4.85 8.14
CA ILE A 70 -4.54 -5.06 7.30
C ILE A 70 -4.32 -6.56 7.08
N TYR A 71 -4.12 -6.96 5.81
CA TYR A 71 -3.89 -8.33 5.39
C TYR A 71 -2.59 -8.44 4.59
N TYR A 72 -1.84 -9.53 4.78
CA TYR A 72 -0.55 -9.75 4.12
C TYR A 72 -0.76 -10.62 2.88
N ILE A 73 -0.54 -10.07 1.69
CA ILE A 73 -0.86 -10.72 0.42
C ILE A 73 0.45 -11.09 -0.28
N PRO A 74 0.78 -12.40 -0.40
CA PRO A 74 2.00 -12.83 -1.05
C PRO A 74 1.89 -12.68 -2.56
N ASP A 75 3.02 -12.51 -3.24
CA ASP A 75 3.09 -12.63 -4.68
C ASP A 75 2.92 -14.11 -5.08
N MET A 76 2.27 -14.34 -6.21
CA MET A 76 2.01 -15.67 -6.77
C MET A 76 2.60 -15.77 -8.18
N ASP A 77 2.77 -17.00 -8.70
CA ASP A 77 3.36 -17.24 -10.03
C ASP A 77 2.63 -16.51 -11.17
N ASN A 78 1.33 -16.26 -11.02
CA ASN A 78 0.53 -15.52 -11.98
C ASN A 78 -0.64 -14.78 -11.31
N HIS A 79 -1.23 -13.85 -12.05
CA HIS A 79 -2.29 -12.97 -11.55
C HIS A 79 -3.61 -13.69 -11.24
N MET A 80 -3.94 -14.81 -11.89
CA MET A 80 -5.15 -15.57 -11.53
C MET A 80 -5.01 -16.24 -10.16
N LYS A 81 -3.90 -16.95 -9.94
CA LYS A 81 -3.56 -17.52 -8.63
C LYS A 81 -3.46 -16.43 -7.56
N TRP A 82 -2.98 -15.25 -7.93
CA TRP A 82 -2.91 -14.11 -7.01
C TRP A 82 -4.29 -13.68 -6.52
N ILE A 83 -5.28 -13.58 -7.41
CA ILE A 83 -6.64 -13.22 -6.99
C ILE A 83 -7.30 -14.34 -6.19
N GLU A 84 -7.16 -15.60 -6.62
CA GLU A 84 -7.63 -16.74 -5.81
C GLU A 84 -7.03 -16.71 -4.40
N LYS A 85 -5.74 -16.34 -4.29
CA LYS A 85 -5.08 -16.20 -3.01
C LYS A 85 -5.66 -15.06 -2.18
N ILE A 86 -5.97 -13.91 -2.80
CA ILE A 86 -6.65 -12.79 -2.14
C ILE A 86 -7.99 -13.26 -1.56
N ASP A 87 -8.79 -13.97 -2.36
CA ASP A 87 -10.12 -14.46 -1.97
C ASP A 87 -10.05 -15.44 -0.77
N THR A 88 -8.90 -16.08 -0.53
CA THR A 88 -8.66 -16.94 0.67
C THR A 88 -8.15 -16.20 1.91
N ILE A 89 -7.48 -15.05 1.74
CA ILE A 89 -6.83 -14.31 2.84
C ILE A 89 -7.74 -13.21 3.37
N VAL A 90 -8.42 -12.52 2.45
CA VAL A 90 -9.17 -11.30 2.74
C VAL A 90 -10.66 -11.66 2.87
N PRO A 91 -11.34 -11.23 3.94
CA PRO A 91 -12.79 -11.40 4.05
C PRO A 91 -13.53 -10.78 2.86
N LYS A 92 -14.76 -11.22 2.61
CA LYS A 92 -15.57 -10.72 1.49
C LYS A 92 -15.56 -9.18 1.40
N PHE A 93 -15.34 -8.68 0.20
CA PHE A 93 -15.40 -7.27 -0.18
C PHE A 93 -16.26 -7.10 -1.43
N ASP A 94 -16.90 -5.95 -1.51
CA ASP A 94 -17.82 -5.60 -2.59
C ASP A 94 -17.14 -4.70 -3.63
N ILE A 95 -16.11 -3.94 -3.21
CA ILE A 95 -15.36 -3.01 -4.06
C ILE A 95 -13.86 -3.31 -3.97
N ILE A 96 -13.17 -3.35 -5.10
CA ILE A 96 -11.70 -3.28 -5.17
C ILE A 96 -11.25 -1.94 -5.76
N PHE A 97 -10.34 -1.27 -5.05
CA PHE A 97 -9.74 -0.01 -5.47
C PHE A 97 -8.43 -0.28 -6.20
N SER A 98 -8.41 -0.12 -7.51
CA SER A 98 -7.21 -0.36 -8.32
C SER A 98 -7.18 0.45 -9.61
N ASN A 99 -5.98 0.88 -9.99
CA ASN A 99 -5.68 1.49 -11.28
C ASN A 99 -4.94 0.54 -12.22
N ASP A 100 -4.70 -0.70 -11.81
CA ASP A 100 -4.05 -1.74 -12.63
C ASP A 100 -5.06 -2.41 -13.57
N GLU A 101 -4.82 -2.33 -14.89
CA GLU A 101 -5.74 -2.82 -15.92
C GLU A 101 -5.97 -4.33 -15.84
N LEU A 102 -4.95 -5.11 -15.47
CA LEU A 102 -5.09 -6.56 -15.34
C LEU A 102 -5.98 -6.93 -14.16
N THR A 103 -5.83 -6.25 -13.03
CA THR A 103 -6.71 -6.35 -11.86
C THR A 103 -8.15 -5.99 -12.26
N LYS A 104 -8.36 -4.90 -13.00
CA LYS A 104 -9.70 -4.52 -13.50
C LYS A 104 -10.31 -5.64 -14.35
N HIS A 105 -9.56 -6.17 -15.32
CA HIS A 105 -10.04 -7.22 -16.21
C HIS A 105 -10.40 -8.52 -15.48
N LEU A 106 -9.62 -8.90 -14.46
CA LEU A 106 -9.84 -10.14 -13.74
C LEU A 106 -10.99 -10.04 -12.73
N TYR A 107 -11.22 -8.86 -12.14
CA TYR A 107 -12.36 -8.62 -11.26
C TYR A 107 -13.66 -8.28 -12.02
N SER A 108 -13.59 -7.78 -13.26
CA SER A 108 -14.80 -7.57 -14.08
C SER A 108 -15.54 -8.87 -14.43
N LYS A 109 -14.91 -10.03 -14.21
CA LYS A 109 -15.50 -11.37 -14.37
C LYS A 109 -16.09 -11.92 -13.06
N ARG A 110 -16.04 -11.15 -11.98
CA ARG A 110 -16.52 -11.50 -10.64
C ARG A 110 -17.62 -10.53 -10.20
N ASP A 111 -18.36 -10.90 -9.15
CA ASP A 111 -19.34 -10.05 -8.47
C ASP A 111 -18.64 -9.06 -7.51
N VAL A 112 -17.67 -8.30 -8.03
CA VAL A 112 -16.89 -7.29 -7.30
C VAL A 112 -16.78 -6.05 -8.18
N GLN A 113 -17.19 -4.89 -7.65
CA GLN A 113 -17.05 -3.63 -8.35
C GLN A 113 -15.60 -3.17 -8.34
N VAL A 114 -15.07 -2.77 -9.50
CA VAL A 114 -13.74 -2.16 -9.58
C VAL A 114 -13.87 -0.64 -9.62
N MET A 115 -13.19 0.05 -8.71
CA MET A 115 -13.17 1.51 -8.64
C MET A 115 -11.74 2.03 -8.81
N THR A 116 -11.55 2.94 -9.77
CA THR A 116 -10.27 3.64 -9.94
C THR A 116 -10.07 4.68 -8.85
N ILE A 117 -8.82 4.84 -8.43
CA ILE A 117 -8.41 5.84 -7.45
C ILE A 117 -7.95 7.10 -8.19
N PRO A 118 -8.46 8.29 -7.87
CA PRO A 118 -7.96 9.53 -8.42
C PRO A 118 -6.44 9.66 -8.20
N PHE A 119 -5.69 9.94 -9.27
CA PHE A 119 -4.25 10.13 -9.13
C PHE A 119 -3.96 11.44 -8.38
N PHE A 120 -3.10 11.36 -7.36
CA PHE A 120 -2.63 12.52 -6.61
C PHE A 120 -1.11 12.64 -6.79
N LYS A 121 -0.67 13.68 -7.50
CA LYS A 121 0.75 14.01 -7.77
C LYS A 121 1.64 12.80 -8.09
N ARG A 122 1.24 11.98 -9.08
CA ARG A 122 1.87 10.68 -9.36
C ARG A 122 3.36 10.76 -9.67
N ASP A 123 3.80 11.85 -10.29
CA ASP A 123 5.20 12.06 -10.67
C ASP A 123 6.11 12.27 -9.46
N GLU A 124 5.56 12.83 -8.37
CA GLU A 124 6.29 13.07 -7.12
C GLU A 124 6.08 11.93 -6.11
N LEU A 125 4.84 11.46 -5.96
CA LEU A 125 4.41 10.54 -4.91
C LEU A 125 4.48 9.09 -5.38
N SER A 126 5.71 8.60 -5.57
CA SER A 126 5.98 7.19 -5.82
C SER A 126 7.04 6.65 -4.85
N GLY A 127 6.89 5.37 -4.49
CA GLY A 127 7.88 4.69 -3.63
C GLY A 127 9.29 4.70 -4.25
N THR A 128 9.41 4.57 -5.58
CA THR A 128 10.71 4.65 -6.26
C THR A 128 11.36 6.01 -6.06
N ASN A 129 10.66 7.10 -6.40
CA ASN A 129 11.18 8.45 -6.21
C ASN A 129 11.58 8.71 -4.75
N ILE A 130 10.75 8.33 -3.79
CA ILE A 130 11.04 8.54 -2.36
C ILE A 130 12.31 7.78 -1.94
N ARG A 131 12.48 6.52 -2.36
CA ARG A 131 13.69 5.75 -2.05
C ARG A 131 14.93 6.39 -2.67
N ASP A 132 14.84 6.85 -3.91
CA ASP A 132 15.95 7.53 -4.60
C ASP A 132 16.34 8.83 -3.90
N LEU A 133 15.36 9.66 -3.50
CA LEU A 133 15.60 10.88 -2.72
C LEU A 133 16.26 10.60 -1.37
N ILE A 134 15.91 9.50 -0.69
CA ILE A 134 16.56 9.09 0.56
C ILE A 134 18.03 8.71 0.31
N ILE A 135 18.31 7.91 -0.72
CA ILE A 135 19.67 7.46 -1.06
C ILE A 135 20.56 8.66 -1.41
N SER A 136 20.01 9.64 -2.13
CA SER A 136 20.71 10.84 -2.63
C SER A 136 20.72 12.02 -1.66
N ASP A 137 20.33 11.85 -0.39
CA ASP A 137 20.27 12.93 0.61
C ASP A 137 19.41 14.15 0.21
N GLN A 138 18.41 13.93 -0.63
CA GLN A 138 17.49 14.97 -1.07
C GLN A 138 16.27 15.07 -0.13
N LYS A 139 15.48 16.14 -0.30
CA LYS A 139 14.31 16.40 0.55
C LYS A 139 13.16 15.45 0.19
N TRP A 140 12.89 14.45 1.04
CA TRP A 140 11.78 13.49 0.85
C TRP A 140 10.68 13.60 1.92
N LYS A 141 10.97 14.23 3.07
CA LYS A 141 10.09 14.23 4.26
C LYS A 141 8.67 14.76 4.01
N HIS A 142 8.52 15.66 3.03
CA HIS A 142 7.24 16.28 2.66
C HIS A 142 6.37 15.38 1.76
N LEU A 143 6.90 14.25 1.28
CA LEU A 143 6.21 13.30 0.41
C LEU A 143 5.52 12.17 1.18
N VAL A 144 5.78 12.08 2.49
CA VAL A 144 5.26 11.02 3.35
C VAL A 144 4.49 11.62 4.54
N PRO A 145 3.49 10.90 5.08
CA PRO A 145 2.82 11.32 6.30
C PRO A 145 3.75 11.22 7.52
N GLU A 146 3.40 11.93 8.58
CA GLU A 146 4.22 12.05 9.80
C GLU A 146 4.60 10.70 10.41
N GLY A 147 3.67 9.74 10.48
CA GLY A 147 3.96 8.42 11.02
C GLY A 147 5.07 7.69 10.26
N THR A 148 5.03 7.77 8.93
CA THR A 148 6.04 7.18 8.06
C THR A 148 7.35 7.97 8.16
N ARG A 149 7.30 9.30 8.17
CA ARG A 149 8.49 10.15 8.39
C ARG A 149 9.22 9.74 9.67
N ASN A 150 8.50 9.67 10.78
CA ASN A 150 9.05 9.35 12.09
C ASN A 150 9.64 7.92 12.14
N PHE A 151 9.03 6.97 11.44
CA PHE A 151 9.58 5.62 11.28
C PHE A 151 10.91 5.67 10.51
N LEU A 152 10.91 6.32 9.34
CA LEU A 152 12.08 6.37 8.45
C LEU A 152 13.26 7.09 9.10
N GLU A 153 13.02 8.17 9.85
CA GLU A 153 14.06 8.91 10.59
C GLU A 153 14.66 8.14 11.76
N LYS A 154 13.86 7.30 12.44
CA LYS A 154 14.34 6.47 13.56
C LYS A 154 15.06 5.21 13.11
N SER A 155 14.83 4.81 11.86
CA SER A 155 15.45 3.65 11.25
C SER A 155 16.72 4.02 10.50
N ASN A 156 17.66 3.08 10.35
CA ASN A 156 18.82 3.23 9.45
C ASN A 156 18.40 3.04 7.97
N THR A 157 17.29 3.66 7.54
CA THR A 157 16.72 3.46 6.19
C THR A 157 17.72 3.80 5.09
N LYS A 158 18.44 4.92 5.22
CA LYS A 158 19.40 5.34 4.19
C LYS A 158 20.52 4.32 4.01
N ASP A 159 21.13 3.88 5.11
CA ASP A 159 22.20 2.89 5.07
C ASP A 159 21.68 1.54 4.55
N ARG A 160 20.48 1.14 4.99
CA ARG A 160 19.78 -0.04 4.45
C ARG A 160 19.62 0.05 2.93
N LEU A 161 19.11 1.17 2.42
CA LEU A 161 18.89 1.35 0.98
C LEU A 161 20.19 1.41 0.16
N LYS A 162 21.32 1.79 0.76
CA LYS A 162 22.62 1.83 0.07
C LYS A 162 23.27 0.46 -0.07
N ILE A 163 22.95 -0.48 0.82
CA ILE A 163 23.52 -1.85 0.81
C ILE A 163 22.62 -2.87 0.10
N LEU A 164 21.38 -2.50 -0.26
CA LEU A 164 20.42 -3.30 -1.03
C LEU A 164 20.48 -2.97 -2.53
#